data_AF-A0A8T2GMQ8-F1
#
_entry.id   AF-A0A8T2GMQ8-F1
#
_cell.length_a   1.000
_cell.length_b   1.000
_cell.length_c   1.000
_cell.angle_alpha   90.00
_cell.angle_beta   90.00
_cell.angle_gamma   90.00
#
_symmetry.space_group_name_H-M   'P 1'
#
loop_
_entity.id
_entity.type
_entity.pdbx_description
1 polymer ?
#
loop_
_entity_poly.entity_id
_entity_poly.type
_entity_poly.pdbx_seq_one_letter_code
_entity_poly.pdbx_strand_id
1 'polypeptide(L)'
;MNRMVHSYDSAMRSNMEVAGKLAEAESRIQVVEREKNKALSKVAAAKLEREEVERMAFVNKENAIKMAEQNLKANSEIVHLKRMLSEDRGLRDSEVAWAIQTTRREVSKTFIAKIKTAEHKVSLLDEVNDRFMYLSQARANAQLIEALEGGGVLEREKEQVDKGLKDFADAEANLNRFIAELKDDLKAPAPEFAPLSPGGHRSVESLVDKVGDTDQAGSLLPAKDNRPSEDLD
;
A
#
# COMPACT_ATOMS: atom_id res chain seq x y z
N MET A 1 75.15 -25.80 110.08
CA MET A 1 74.56 -24.85 109.11
C MET A 1 73.32 -25.51 108.50
N ASN A 2 72.17 -24.83 108.50
CA ASN A 2 70.81 -25.40 108.66
C ASN A 2 70.19 -26.07 107.41
N ARG A 3 69.77 -27.34 107.55
CA ARG A 3 69.01 -28.16 106.57
C ARG A 3 67.65 -27.54 106.19
N MET A 4 67.06 -26.76 107.11
CA MET A 4 65.77 -26.09 106.95
C MET A 4 65.81 -24.93 105.93
N VAL A 5 66.94 -24.23 105.82
CA VAL A 5 67.13 -23.15 104.85
C VAL A 5 67.24 -23.73 103.43
N HIS A 6 67.97 -24.84 103.28
CA HIS A 6 68.09 -25.52 101.99
C HIS A 6 66.77 -26.12 101.49
N SER A 7 65.91 -26.65 102.38
CA SER A 7 64.57 -27.10 101.97
C SER A 7 63.67 -25.95 101.54
N TYR A 8 63.79 -24.78 102.18
CA TYR A 8 63.03 -23.60 101.81
C TYR A 8 63.48 -23.05 100.43
N ASP A 9 64.79 -22.94 100.21
CA ASP A 9 65.33 -22.49 98.91
C ASP A 9 65.04 -23.47 97.77
N SER A 10 64.99 -24.77 98.08
CA SER A 10 64.64 -25.81 97.10
C SER A 10 63.15 -25.83 96.79
N ALA A 11 62.28 -25.64 97.80
CA ALA A 11 60.84 -25.49 97.61
C ALA A 11 60.51 -24.22 96.84
N MET A 12 61.23 -23.12 97.11
CA MET A 12 61.01 -21.86 96.41
C MET A 12 61.45 -21.93 94.95
N ARG A 13 62.58 -22.59 94.64
CA ARG A 13 62.97 -22.89 93.25
C ARG A 13 61.96 -23.78 92.54
N SER A 14 61.48 -24.84 93.19
CA SER A 14 60.46 -25.73 92.62
C SER A 14 59.14 -24.99 92.33
N ASN A 15 58.68 -24.15 93.26
CA ASN A 15 57.48 -23.33 93.06
C ASN A 15 57.66 -22.31 91.92
N MET A 16 58.84 -21.73 91.78
CA MET A 16 59.14 -20.79 90.70
C MET A 16 59.19 -21.49 89.33
N GLU A 17 59.71 -22.73 89.26
CA GLU A 17 59.64 -23.57 88.05
C GLU A 17 58.20 -23.98 87.71
N VAL A 18 57.40 -24.34 88.70
CA VAL A 18 55.97 -24.67 88.50
C VAL A 18 55.19 -23.44 88.03
N ALA A 19 55.44 -22.27 88.61
CA ALA A 19 54.83 -21.01 88.17
C ALA A 19 55.27 -20.62 86.75
N GLY A 20 56.55 -20.82 86.40
CA GLY A 20 57.06 -20.61 85.04
C GLY A 20 56.40 -21.52 84.00
N LYS A 21 56.24 -22.82 84.32
CA LYS A 21 55.54 -23.78 83.46
C LYS A 21 54.05 -23.45 83.30
N LEU A 22 53.41 -22.96 84.35
CA LEU A 22 52.01 -22.54 84.33
C LEU A 22 51.83 -21.28 83.48
N ALA A 23 52.68 -20.27 83.65
CA ALA A 23 52.67 -19.06 82.82
C ALA A 23 52.94 -19.36 81.33
N GLU A 24 53.84 -20.30 81.03
CA GLU A 24 54.11 -20.74 79.66
C GLU A 24 52.89 -21.49 79.05
N ALA A 25 52.25 -22.37 79.82
CA ALA A 25 51.04 -23.06 79.40
C ALA A 25 49.88 -22.09 79.15
N GLU A 26 49.68 -21.10 80.02
CA GLU A 26 48.69 -20.03 79.85
C GLU A 26 48.97 -19.18 78.62
N SER A 27 50.24 -18.82 78.38
CA SER A 27 50.65 -18.09 77.18
C SER A 27 50.31 -18.87 75.90
N ARG A 28 50.60 -20.19 75.88
CA ARG A 28 50.25 -21.07 74.76
C ARG A 28 48.73 -21.17 74.55
N ILE A 29 47.95 -21.27 75.63
CA ILE A 29 46.48 -21.29 75.55
C ILE A 29 45.96 -19.97 74.96
N GLN A 30 46.46 -18.83 75.40
CA GLN A 30 46.06 -17.53 74.85
C GLN A 30 46.41 -17.37 73.36
N VAL A 31 47.55 -17.91 72.91
CA VAL A 31 47.90 -17.90 71.48
C VAL A 31 46.91 -18.73 70.67
N VAL A 32 46.63 -19.95 71.11
CA VAL A 32 45.65 -20.85 70.45
C VAL A 32 44.25 -20.21 70.43
N GLU A 33 43.84 -19.56 71.51
CA GLU A 33 42.55 -18.88 71.59
C GLU A 33 42.45 -17.68 70.64
N ARG A 34 43.52 -16.88 70.51
CA ARG A 34 43.61 -15.80 69.52
C ARG A 34 43.55 -16.33 68.09
N GLU A 35 44.25 -17.42 67.79
CA GLU A 35 44.21 -18.07 66.48
C GLU A 35 42.82 -18.62 66.14
N LYS A 36 42.17 -19.27 67.11
CA LYS A 36 40.79 -19.73 66.98
C LYS A 36 39.83 -18.57 66.73
N ASN A 37 39.93 -17.49 67.49
CA ASN A 37 39.09 -16.31 67.31
C ASN A 37 39.32 -15.62 65.97
N LYS A 38 40.58 -15.56 65.50
CA LYS A 38 40.93 -15.05 64.17
C LYS A 38 40.36 -15.93 63.05
N ALA A 39 40.41 -17.25 63.20
CA ALA A 39 39.81 -18.17 62.24
C ALA A 39 38.28 -18.05 62.19
N LEU A 40 37.62 -17.96 63.36
CA LEU A 40 36.18 -17.75 63.46
C LEU A 40 35.76 -16.41 62.83
N SER A 41 36.51 -15.34 63.05
CA SER A 41 36.27 -14.03 62.44
C SER A 41 36.38 -14.08 60.91
N LYS A 42 37.40 -14.76 60.36
CA LYS A 42 37.55 -14.95 58.90
C LYS A 42 36.39 -15.74 58.31
N VAL A 43 35.94 -16.81 58.98
CA VAL A 43 34.81 -17.62 58.52
C VAL A 43 33.51 -16.81 58.56
N ALA A 44 33.31 -15.98 59.59
CA ALA A 44 32.14 -15.10 59.68
C ALA A 44 32.14 -14.04 58.57
N ALA A 45 33.29 -13.41 58.29
CA ALA A 45 33.44 -12.44 57.21
C ALA A 45 33.16 -13.07 55.83
N ALA A 46 33.73 -14.25 55.55
CA ALA A 46 33.50 -14.95 54.28
C ALA A 46 32.03 -15.38 54.10
N LYS A 47 31.34 -15.74 55.19
CA LYS A 47 29.89 -16.03 55.14
C LYS A 47 29.07 -14.78 54.80
N LEU A 48 29.38 -13.65 55.43
CA LEU A 48 28.70 -12.38 55.15
C LEU A 48 28.89 -11.93 53.70
N GLU A 49 30.13 -11.98 53.20
CA GLU A 49 30.44 -11.63 51.81
C GLU A 49 29.70 -12.54 50.83
N ARG A 50 29.66 -13.85 51.10
CA ARG A 50 28.90 -14.79 50.28
C ARG A 50 27.40 -14.50 50.29
N GLU A 51 26.81 -14.22 51.45
CA GLU A 51 25.40 -13.84 51.55
C GLU A 51 25.11 -12.54 50.77
N GLU A 52 26.00 -11.56 50.83
CA GLU A 52 25.84 -10.29 50.11
C GLU A 52 25.90 -10.50 48.58
N VAL A 53 26.84 -11.32 48.10
CA VAL A 53 26.92 -11.71 46.70
C VAL A 53 25.67 -12.47 46.24
N GLU A 54 25.16 -13.40 47.05
CA GLU A 54 23.94 -14.15 46.74
C GLU A 54 22.71 -13.23 46.71
N ARG A 55 22.60 -12.27 47.63
CA ARG A 55 21.52 -11.25 47.62
C ARG A 55 21.59 -10.36 46.39
N MET A 56 22.78 -9.86 46.02
CA MET A 56 22.95 -9.06 44.81
C MET A 56 22.59 -9.86 43.55
N ALA A 57 23.00 -11.13 43.48
CA ALA A 57 22.66 -12.00 42.35
C ALA A 57 21.14 -12.25 42.25
N PHE A 58 20.45 -12.40 43.38
CA PHE A 58 19.00 -12.54 43.42
C PHE A 58 18.30 -11.29 42.88
N VAL A 59 18.67 -10.10 43.39
CA VAL A 59 18.09 -8.82 42.95
C VAL A 59 18.34 -8.57 41.46
N ASN A 60 19.55 -8.87 40.97
CA ASN A 60 19.87 -8.74 39.55
C ASN A 60 19.03 -9.65 38.67
N LYS A 61 18.79 -10.90 39.09
CA LYS A 61 17.90 -11.84 38.39
C LYS A 61 16.45 -11.34 38.38
N GLU A 62 15.95 -10.86 39.51
CA GLU A 62 14.60 -10.31 39.61
C GLU A 62 14.41 -9.09 38.70
N ASN A 63 15.37 -8.18 38.67
CA ASN A 63 15.37 -7.03 37.77
C ASN A 63 15.40 -7.46 36.29
N ALA A 64 16.21 -8.46 35.94
CA ALA A 64 16.26 -8.99 34.59
C ALA A 64 14.92 -9.60 34.15
N ILE A 65 14.24 -10.32 35.06
CA ILE A 65 12.89 -10.88 34.79
C ILE A 65 11.89 -9.75 34.57
N LYS A 66 11.85 -8.74 35.44
CA LYS A 66 10.93 -7.58 35.29
C LYS A 66 11.14 -6.87 33.95
N MET A 67 12.40 -6.66 33.55
CA MET A 67 12.72 -6.07 32.25
C MET A 67 12.28 -6.97 31.08
N ALA A 68 12.49 -8.28 31.19
CA ALA A 68 12.07 -9.23 30.16
C ALA A 68 10.53 -9.26 30.01
N GLU A 69 9.79 -9.23 31.11
CA GLU A 69 8.32 -9.18 31.11
C GLU A 69 7.79 -7.88 30.50
N GLN A 70 8.36 -6.74 30.87
CA GLN A 70 8.02 -5.44 30.29
C GLN A 70 8.29 -5.42 28.78
N ASN A 71 9.43 -5.96 28.34
CA ASN A 71 9.77 -6.06 26.93
C ASN A 71 8.81 -7.00 26.18
N LEU A 72 8.42 -8.13 26.78
CA LEU A 72 7.45 -9.04 26.18
C LEU A 72 6.09 -8.37 25.99
N LYS A 73 5.63 -7.64 27.02
CA LYS A 73 4.40 -6.84 26.94
C LYS A 73 4.48 -5.78 25.84
N ALA A 74 5.54 -4.98 25.82
CA ALA A 74 5.75 -3.95 24.80
C ALA A 74 5.81 -4.54 23.40
N ASN A 75 6.51 -5.65 23.20
CA ASN A 75 6.59 -6.34 21.91
C ASN A 75 5.23 -6.85 21.44
N SER A 76 4.42 -7.41 22.35
CA SER A 76 3.07 -7.87 22.01
C SER A 76 2.16 -6.71 21.57
N GLU A 77 2.29 -5.55 22.20
CA GLU A 77 1.54 -4.34 21.87
C GLU A 77 2.02 -3.74 20.53
N ILE A 78 3.32 -3.72 20.26
CA ILE A 78 3.89 -3.31 18.97
C ILE A 78 3.33 -4.18 17.84
N VAL A 79 3.28 -5.50 18.03
CA VAL A 79 2.73 -6.43 17.03
C VAL A 79 1.24 -6.15 16.81
N HIS A 80 0.48 -5.97 17.88
CA HIS A 80 -0.95 -5.66 17.80
C HIS A 80 -1.21 -4.34 17.06
N LEU A 81 -0.50 -3.26 17.41
CA LEU A 81 -0.62 -1.96 16.76
C LEU A 81 -0.24 -2.01 15.28
N LYS A 82 0.84 -2.72 14.92
CA LYS A 82 1.22 -2.92 13.52
C LYS A 82 0.14 -3.66 12.73
N ARG A 83 -0.53 -4.65 13.35
CA ARG A 83 -1.65 -5.36 12.76
C ARG A 83 -2.82 -4.42 12.49
N MET A 84 -3.25 -3.66 13.51
CA MET A 84 -4.35 -2.69 13.37
C MET A 84 -4.06 -1.62 12.31
N LEU A 85 -2.83 -1.09 12.25
CA LEU A 85 -2.43 -0.12 11.22
C LEU A 85 -2.50 -0.71 9.80
N SER A 86 -2.19 -2.00 9.66
CA SER A 86 -2.27 -2.68 8.36
C SER A 86 -3.72 -2.94 7.95
N GLU A 87 -4.56 -3.37 8.90
CA GLU A 87 -6.00 -3.55 8.71
C GLU A 87 -6.68 -2.22 8.34
N ASP A 88 -6.40 -1.14 9.07
CA ASP A 88 -6.95 0.21 8.82
C ASP A 88 -6.50 0.79 7.46
N ARG A 89 -5.25 0.54 7.04
CA ARG A 89 -4.82 0.86 5.66
C ARG A 89 -5.58 0.04 4.63
N GLY A 90 -5.71 -1.27 4.83
CA GLY A 90 -6.46 -2.15 3.93
C GLY A 90 -7.93 -1.74 3.77
N LEU A 91 -8.57 -1.33 4.87
CA LEU A 91 -9.94 -0.79 4.84
C LEU A 91 -10.02 0.48 4.00
N ARG A 92 -9.17 1.48 4.26
CA ARG A 92 -9.15 2.71 3.46
C ARG A 92 -8.89 2.46 1.98
N ASP A 93 -7.93 1.60 1.65
CA ASP A 93 -7.62 1.28 0.25
C ASP A 93 -8.82 0.59 -0.43
N SER A 94 -9.55 -0.26 0.30
CA SER A 94 -10.76 -0.91 -0.20
C SER A 94 -11.92 0.07 -0.42
N GLU A 95 -12.09 1.06 0.47
CA GLU A 95 -13.09 2.13 0.32
C GLU A 95 -12.79 3.01 -0.89
N VAL A 96 -11.52 3.40 -1.08
CA VAL A 96 -11.08 4.16 -2.25
C VAL A 96 -11.30 3.37 -3.54
N ALA A 97 -10.94 2.07 -3.55
CA ALA A 97 -11.16 1.22 -4.70
C ALA A 97 -12.65 1.10 -5.04
N TRP A 98 -13.50 0.96 -4.02
CA TRP A 98 -14.95 0.91 -4.20
C TRP A 98 -15.51 2.23 -4.77
N ALA A 99 -15.08 3.38 -4.23
CA ALA A 99 -15.47 4.70 -4.73
C ALA A 99 -15.05 4.92 -6.19
N ILE A 100 -13.82 4.54 -6.56
CA ILE A 100 -13.35 4.62 -7.96
C ILE A 100 -14.21 3.73 -8.86
N GLN A 101 -14.54 2.52 -8.41
CA GLN A 101 -15.34 1.58 -9.18
C GLN A 101 -16.77 2.09 -9.40
N THR A 102 -17.41 2.66 -8.38
CA THR A 102 -18.77 3.22 -8.48
C THR A 102 -18.78 4.42 -9.43
N THR A 103 -17.87 5.38 -9.27
CA THR A 103 -17.75 6.52 -10.19
C THR A 103 -17.49 6.06 -11.63
N ARG A 104 -16.56 5.11 -11.83
CA ARG A 104 -16.30 4.55 -13.17
C ARG A 104 -17.55 3.92 -13.78
N ARG A 105 -18.35 3.21 -12.98
CA ARG A 105 -19.60 2.58 -13.44
C ARG A 105 -20.65 3.62 -13.83
N GLU A 106 -20.76 4.70 -13.07
CA GLU A 106 -21.68 5.81 -13.37
C GLU A 106 -21.27 6.57 -14.64
N VAL A 107 -19.99 6.92 -14.78
CA VAL A 107 -19.43 7.51 -16.01
C VAL A 107 -19.63 6.58 -17.20
N SER A 108 -19.42 5.27 -17.02
CA SER A 108 -19.64 4.30 -18.10
C SER A 108 -21.11 4.21 -18.51
N LYS A 109 -22.05 4.22 -17.55
CA LYS A 109 -23.49 4.21 -17.84
C LYS A 109 -23.92 5.45 -18.61
N THR A 110 -23.48 6.63 -18.18
CA THR A 110 -23.81 7.90 -18.85
C THR A 110 -23.20 7.96 -20.25
N PHE A 111 -21.96 7.50 -20.42
CA PHE A 111 -21.30 7.41 -21.72
C PHE A 111 -22.01 6.45 -22.68
N ILE A 112 -22.39 5.26 -22.22
CA ILE A 112 -23.16 4.30 -23.02
C ILE A 112 -24.51 4.90 -23.46
N ALA A 113 -25.20 5.62 -22.57
CA ALA A 113 -26.45 6.28 -22.92
C ALA A 113 -26.26 7.33 -24.02
N LYS A 114 -25.22 8.17 -23.92
CA LYS A 114 -24.87 9.15 -24.95
C LYS A 114 -24.56 8.50 -26.30
N ILE A 115 -23.77 7.41 -26.31
CA ILE A 115 -23.49 6.67 -27.54
C ILE A 115 -24.78 6.17 -28.17
N LYS A 116 -25.69 5.56 -27.40
CA LYS A 116 -26.98 5.09 -27.94
C LYS A 116 -27.81 6.22 -28.54
N THR A 117 -27.83 7.39 -27.90
CA THR A 117 -28.49 8.58 -28.45
C THR A 117 -27.85 9.02 -29.76
N ALA A 118 -26.52 9.07 -29.83
CA ALA A 118 -25.79 9.44 -31.04
C ALA A 118 -26.00 8.41 -32.16
N GLU A 119 -25.95 7.11 -31.86
CA GLU A 119 -26.26 6.02 -32.81
C GLU A 119 -27.66 6.18 -33.39
N HIS A 120 -28.66 6.46 -32.55
CA HIS A 120 -30.01 6.70 -33.02
C HIS A 120 -30.09 7.94 -33.93
N LYS A 121 -29.41 9.04 -33.57
CA LYS A 121 -29.37 10.23 -34.44
C LYS A 121 -28.70 9.93 -35.77
N VAL A 122 -27.56 9.25 -35.78
CA VAL A 122 -26.87 8.85 -37.02
C VAL A 122 -27.77 8.02 -37.93
N SER A 123 -28.67 7.19 -37.38
CA SER A 123 -29.66 6.46 -38.20
C SER A 123 -30.66 7.34 -38.95
N LEU A 124 -30.83 8.60 -38.55
CA LEU A 124 -31.67 9.61 -39.21
C LEU A 124 -30.89 10.49 -40.20
N LEU A 125 -29.57 10.33 -40.29
CA LEU A 125 -28.72 11.17 -41.13
C LEU A 125 -29.11 11.06 -42.60
N ASP A 126 -29.40 9.86 -43.08
CA ASP A 126 -29.77 9.61 -44.49
C ASP A 126 -30.99 10.45 -44.90
N GLU A 127 -32.04 10.47 -44.06
CA GLU A 127 -33.27 11.23 -44.33
C GLU A 127 -33.00 12.75 -44.36
N VAL A 128 -32.23 13.27 -43.39
CA VAL A 128 -31.89 14.70 -43.33
C VAL A 128 -31.01 15.09 -44.53
N ASN A 129 -30.07 14.22 -44.91
CA ASN A 129 -29.18 14.42 -46.05
C ASN A 129 -29.93 14.37 -47.38
N ASP A 130 -30.89 13.45 -47.54
CA ASP A 130 -31.72 13.37 -48.75
C ASP A 130 -32.51 14.67 -48.98
N ARG A 131 -33.12 15.24 -47.92
CA ARG A 131 -33.82 16.53 -48.02
C ARG A 131 -32.86 17.67 -48.42
N PHE A 132 -31.64 17.66 -47.90
CA PHE A 132 -30.61 18.64 -48.28
C PHE A 132 -30.15 18.47 -49.75
N MET A 133 -30.04 17.23 -50.22
CA MET A 133 -29.72 16.93 -51.62
C MET A 133 -30.81 17.44 -52.56
N TYR A 134 -32.10 17.25 -52.22
CA TYR A 134 -33.21 17.80 -53.02
C TYR A 134 -33.22 19.33 -53.05
N LEU A 135 -32.94 19.99 -51.92
CA LEU A 135 -32.78 21.45 -51.88
C LEU A 135 -31.63 21.91 -52.80
N SER A 136 -30.49 21.23 -52.72
CA SER A 136 -29.31 21.53 -53.54
C SER A 136 -29.61 21.37 -55.03
N GLN A 137 -30.35 20.32 -55.40
CA GLN A 137 -30.81 20.11 -56.77
C GLN A 137 -31.78 21.21 -57.22
N ALA A 138 -32.75 21.61 -56.39
CA ALA A 138 -33.69 22.68 -56.71
C ALA A 138 -32.96 24.02 -56.91
N ARG A 139 -31.94 24.34 -56.08
CA ARG A 139 -31.09 25.52 -56.25
C ARG A 139 -30.29 25.48 -57.56
N ALA A 140 -29.68 24.34 -57.90
CA ALA A 140 -28.96 24.18 -59.15
C ALA A 140 -29.88 24.34 -60.37
N ASN A 141 -31.08 23.76 -60.31
CA ASN A 141 -32.07 23.90 -61.38
C ASN A 141 -32.56 25.35 -61.52
N ALA A 142 -32.73 26.09 -60.41
CA ALA A 142 -33.12 27.51 -60.45
C ALA A 142 -32.06 28.37 -61.17
N GLN A 143 -30.77 28.14 -60.86
CA GLN A 143 -29.65 28.82 -61.52
C GLN A 143 -29.57 28.49 -63.01
N LEU A 144 -29.85 27.24 -63.38
CA LEU A 144 -29.87 26.82 -64.78
C LEU A 144 -31.03 27.50 -65.55
N ILE A 145 -32.22 27.58 -64.95
CA ILE A 145 -33.36 28.26 -65.57
C ILE A 145 -33.06 29.75 -65.76
N GLU A 146 -32.49 30.42 -64.76
CA GLU A 146 -32.06 31.82 -64.83
C GLU A 146 -31.03 32.04 -65.96
N ALA A 147 -30.07 31.13 -66.13
CA ALA A 147 -29.09 31.20 -67.22
C ALA A 147 -29.71 30.97 -68.63
N LEU A 148 -30.87 30.30 -68.70
CA LEU A 148 -31.57 29.94 -69.93
C LEU A 148 -32.78 30.86 -70.23
N GLU A 149 -33.06 31.88 -69.40
CA GLU A 149 -34.27 32.73 -69.44
C GLU A 149 -34.48 33.52 -70.74
N GLY A 150 -33.58 33.42 -71.72
CA GLY A 150 -33.77 33.98 -73.06
C GLY A 150 -34.87 33.33 -73.91
N GLY A 151 -35.48 32.21 -73.48
CA GLY A 151 -36.37 31.41 -74.34
C GLY A 151 -37.87 31.41 -74.02
N GLY A 152 -38.32 31.78 -72.81
CA GLY A 152 -39.75 31.74 -72.41
C GLY A 152 -40.40 30.33 -72.36
N VAL A 153 -39.69 29.27 -72.73
CA VAL A 153 -40.20 27.88 -72.81
C VAL A 153 -40.21 27.16 -71.44
N LEU A 154 -39.63 27.75 -70.40
CA LEU A 154 -39.35 27.10 -69.10
C LEU A 154 -40.29 27.50 -67.93
N GLU A 155 -41.44 28.13 -68.20
CA GLU A 155 -42.38 28.57 -67.15
C GLU A 155 -42.86 27.43 -66.23
N ARG A 156 -43.18 26.25 -66.80
CA ARG A 156 -43.63 25.10 -66.00
C ARG A 156 -42.51 24.53 -65.13
N GLU A 157 -41.30 24.45 -65.66
CA GLU A 157 -40.11 24.03 -64.95
C GLU A 157 -39.77 25.01 -63.81
N LYS A 158 -39.98 26.32 -64.04
CA LYS A 158 -39.80 27.37 -63.04
C LYS A 158 -40.76 27.19 -61.85
N GLU A 159 -42.05 26.96 -62.11
CA GLU A 159 -43.02 26.66 -61.05
C GLU A 159 -42.65 25.40 -60.24
N GLN A 160 -42.16 24.35 -60.90
CA GLN A 160 -41.75 23.11 -60.25
C GLN A 160 -40.52 23.33 -59.35
N VAL A 161 -39.53 24.09 -59.82
CA VAL A 161 -38.33 24.43 -59.05
C VAL A 161 -38.67 25.31 -57.85
N ASP A 162 -39.52 26.33 -58.04
CA ASP A 162 -39.98 27.20 -56.96
C ASP A 162 -40.74 26.43 -55.88
N LYS A 163 -41.53 25.42 -56.28
CA LYS A 163 -42.16 24.50 -55.34
C LYS A 163 -41.12 23.69 -54.56
N GLY A 164 -40.13 23.11 -55.24
CA GLY A 164 -39.05 22.37 -54.57
C GLY A 164 -38.26 23.23 -53.58
N LEU A 165 -37.95 24.48 -53.94
CA LEU A 165 -37.28 25.43 -53.04
C LEU A 165 -38.11 25.71 -51.77
N LYS A 166 -39.45 25.78 -51.88
CA LYS A 166 -40.36 25.93 -50.74
C LYS A 166 -40.45 24.66 -49.90
N ASP A 167 -40.62 23.50 -50.54
CA ASP A 167 -40.80 22.21 -49.86
C ASP A 167 -39.57 21.78 -49.04
N PHE A 168 -38.38 22.25 -49.43
CA PHE A 168 -37.11 21.95 -48.74
C PHE A 168 -36.40 23.18 -48.16
N ALA A 169 -37.10 24.31 -47.97
CA ALA A 169 -36.52 25.55 -47.47
C ALA A 169 -35.82 25.38 -46.09
N ASP A 170 -36.29 24.43 -45.28
CA ASP A 170 -35.77 24.11 -43.95
C ASP A 170 -34.60 23.11 -43.95
N ALA A 171 -34.31 22.46 -45.09
CA ALA A 171 -33.39 21.32 -45.13
C ALA A 171 -31.95 21.67 -44.70
N GLU A 172 -31.42 22.81 -45.15
CA GLU A 172 -30.08 23.28 -44.76
C GLU A 172 -30.00 23.60 -43.26
N ALA A 173 -31.01 24.29 -42.71
CA ALA A 173 -31.07 24.58 -41.28
C ALA A 173 -31.20 23.31 -40.44
N ASN A 174 -31.99 22.34 -40.91
CA ASN A 174 -32.14 21.04 -40.27
C ASN A 174 -30.84 20.23 -40.27
N LEU A 175 -30.11 20.19 -41.38
CA LEU A 175 -28.81 19.51 -41.47
C LEU A 175 -27.79 20.15 -40.52
N ASN A 176 -27.69 21.48 -40.51
CA ASN A 176 -26.78 22.20 -39.61
C ASN A 176 -27.12 21.97 -38.13
N ARG A 177 -28.42 21.99 -37.78
CA ARG A 177 -28.88 21.68 -36.43
C ARG A 177 -28.55 20.23 -36.06
N PHE A 178 -28.79 19.28 -36.95
CA PHE A 178 -28.49 17.87 -36.74
C PHE A 178 -27.00 17.64 -36.44
N ILE A 179 -26.10 18.23 -37.24
CA ILE A 179 -24.65 18.13 -37.05
C ILE A 179 -24.23 18.75 -35.70
N ALA A 180 -24.78 19.91 -35.35
CA ALA A 180 -24.49 20.57 -34.08
C ALA A 180 -24.90 19.72 -32.87
N GLU A 181 -26.13 19.18 -32.90
CA GLU A 181 -26.63 18.30 -31.84
C GLU A 181 -25.81 17.01 -31.72
N LEU A 182 -25.45 16.37 -32.84
CA LEU A 182 -24.63 15.16 -32.85
C LEU A 182 -23.25 15.42 -32.24
N LYS A 183 -22.65 16.58 -32.54
CA LYS A 183 -21.37 16.99 -31.97
C LYS A 183 -21.46 17.18 -30.45
N ASP A 184 -22.57 17.75 -29.96
CA ASP A 184 -22.78 17.92 -28.53
C ASP A 184 -22.99 16.59 -27.80
N ASP A 185 -23.69 15.63 -28.41
CA ASP A 185 -23.89 14.29 -27.84
C ASP A 185 -22.58 13.50 -27.78
N LEU A 186 -21.71 13.65 -28.79
CA LEU A 186 -20.40 13.01 -28.88
C LEU A 186 -19.33 13.72 -28.04
N LYS A 187 -19.64 14.88 -27.45
CA LYS A 187 -18.69 15.60 -26.60
C LYS A 187 -18.35 14.75 -25.38
N ALA A 188 -17.05 14.51 -25.22
CA ALA A 188 -16.53 13.74 -24.09
C ALA A 188 -17.01 14.34 -22.76
N PRO A 189 -17.45 13.51 -21.80
CA PRO A 189 -17.67 13.98 -20.44
C PRO A 189 -16.37 14.60 -19.90
N ALA A 190 -16.49 15.75 -19.24
CA ALA A 190 -15.34 16.42 -18.66
C ALA A 190 -14.61 15.48 -17.69
N PRO A 191 -13.26 15.50 -17.62
CA PRO A 191 -12.55 14.73 -16.61
C PRO A 191 -13.00 15.23 -15.23
N GLU A 192 -13.77 14.42 -14.51
CA GLU A 192 -13.98 14.65 -13.09
C GLU A 192 -12.64 14.44 -12.40
N PHE A 193 -12.16 15.49 -11.73
CA PHE A 193 -10.96 15.41 -10.90
C PHE A 193 -11.17 14.30 -9.89
N ALA A 194 -10.43 13.20 -10.07
CA ALA A 194 -10.36 12.15 -9.07
C ALA A 194 -9.95 12.78 -7.73
N PRO A 195 -10.59 12.42 -6.60
CA PRO A 195 -10.12 12.88 -5.31
C PRO A 195 -8.67 12.40 -5.15
N LEU A 196 -7.74 13.34 -5.14
CA LEU A 196 -6.36 13.05 -4.78
C LEU A 196 -6.40 12.45 -3.37
N SER A 197 -5.97 11.19 -3.26
CA SER A 197 -5.83 10.53 -1.96
C SER A 197 -4.94 11.42 -1.05
N PRO A 198 -5.32 11.73 0.20
CA PRO A 198 -4.59 12.70 1.03
C PRO A 198 -3.21 12.21 1.52
N GLY A 199 -2.72 11.07 1.03
CA GLY A 199 -1.54 10.40 1.58
C GLY A 199 -0.64 9.82 0.50
N GLY A 200 0.08 10.67 -0.24
CA GLY A 200 1.22 10.17 -1.01
C GLY A 200 1.62 11.05 -2.17
N HIS A 201 2.49 12.02 -1.92
CA HIS A 201 3.36 12.58 -2.95
C HIS A 201 4.19 11.44 -3.55
N ARG A 202 3.88 11.00 -4.77
CA ARG A 202 4.88 10.52 -5.72
C ARG A 202 4.60 11.15 -7.07
N SER A 203 5.58 11.92 -7.52
CA SER A 203 5.63 12.61 -8.80
C SER A 203 5.28 11.67 -9.95
N VAL A 204 4.38 12.12 -10.83
CA VAL A 204 4.15 11.52 -12.13
C VAL A 204 5.25 12.03 -13.05
N GLU A 205 6.37 11.31 -13.08
CA GLU A 205 7.32 11.40 -14.19
C GLU A 205 6.74 10.63 -15.39
N SER A 206 6.32 11.40 -16.39
CA SER A 206 6.22 11.08 -17.82
C SER A 206 6.05 9.61 -18.22
N LEU A 207 4.83 9.21 -18.60
CA LEU A 207 4.64 8.16 -19.60
C LEU A 207 4.16 8.82 -20.89
N VAL A 208 5.12 9.40 -21.61
CA VAL A 208 4.99 9.78 -23.02
C VAL A 208 5.18 8.52 -23.86
N ASP A 209 4.30 8.37 -24.85
CA ASP A 209 4.35 7.52 -26.04
C ASP A 209 4.71 6.04 -25.88
N LYS A 210 3.66 5.22 -25.96
CA LYS A 210 3.74 3.98 -26.74
C LYS A 210 2.49 3.83 -27.60
N VAL A 211 2.40 4.70 -28.60
CA VAL A 211 1.67 4.42 -29.84
C VAL A 211 2.39 3.23 -30.50
N GLY A 212 1.78 2.06 -30.42
CA GLY A 212 2.14 0.90 -31.21
C GLY A 212 1.01 0.66 -32.20
N ASP A 213 1.17 1.19 -33.41
CA ASP A 213 0.34 0.86 -34.55
C ASP A 213 0.31 -0.66 -34.75
N THR A 214 -0.88 -1.24 -34.91
CA THR A 214 -1.01 -2.55 -35.54
C THR A 214 -2.26 -2.52 -36.38
N ASP A 215 -2.06 -2.20 -37.66
CA ASP A 215 -3.07 -2.29 -38.69
C ASP A 215 -2.71 -3.43 -39.66
N GLN A 216 -3.70 -4.31 -39.84
CA GLN A 216 -4.10 -4.99 -41.08
C GLN A 216 -3.25 -6.13 -41.71
N ALA A 217 -3.90 -7.31 -41.66
CA ALA A 217 -4.31 -8.14 -42.80
C ALA A 217 -3.32 -9.11 -43.48
N GLY A 218 -3.81 -10.34 -43.75
CA GLY A 218 -3.23 -11.23 -44.75
C GLY A 218 -3.57 -12.72 -44.61
N SER A 219 -4.68 -13.15 -45.23
CA SER A 219 -5.09 -14.53 -45.50
C SER A 219 -3.99 -15.52 -45.87
N LEU A 220 -4.07 -16.74 -45.34
CA LEU A 220 -3.68 -17.95 -46.08
C LEU A 220 -4.72 -19.07 -45.88
N LEU A 221 -5.34 -19.47 -47.00
CA LEU A 221 -6.33 -20.52 -47.16
C LEU A 221 -5.78 -21.93 -46.80
N PRO A 222 -6.64 -22.92 -46.50
CA PRO A 222 -6.23 -24.30 -46.33
C PRO A 222 -6.16 -25.01 -47.69
N ALA A 223 -5.02 -25.62 -48.00
CA ALA A 223 -4.87 -26.51 -49.17
C ALA A 223 -4.59 -27.94 -48.72
N LYS A 224 -5.34 -28.83 -49.35
CA LYS A 224 -5.52 -30.27 -49.14
C LYS A 224 -4.29 -31.14 -49.35
N ASP A 225 -4.40 -32.32 -48.72
CA ASP A 225 -4.03 -33.66 -49.17
C ASP A 225 -2.56 -33.99 -49.45
N ASN A 226 -2.03 -34.93 -48.65
CA ASN A 226 -1.33 -36.11 -49.17
C ASN A 226 -1.38 -37.24 -48.11
N ARG A 227 -2.26 -38.23 -48.33
CA ARG A 227 -2.01 -39.63 -47.96
C ARG A 227 -1.47 -40.33 -49.21
N PRO A 228 -0.58 -41.33 -49.04
CA PRO A 228 -1.01 -42.74 -49.16
C PRO A 228 -0.37 -43.60 -48.04
N SER A 229 -1.09 -44.46 -47.32
CA SER A 229 -1.64 -45.80 -47.61
C SER A 229 -0.83 -46.86 -46.85
N GLU A 230 -1.55 -47.89 -46.35
CA GLU A 230 -1.06 -49.23 -45.98
C GLU A 230 -0.22 -49.30 -44.68
N ASP A 231 -0.39 -50.23 -43.73
CA ASP A 231 -1.14 -51.48 -43.70
C ASP A 231 -1.28 -51.98 -42.24
N LEU A 232 -2.36 -52.73 -42.00
CA LEU A 232 -2.49 -54.00 -41.23
C LEU A 232 -1.73 -54.15 -39.89
N ASP A 233 -2.46 -54.10 -38.76
CA ASP A 233 -3.06 -55.26 -38.07
C ASP A 233 -3.87 -54.81 -36.83
#